data_AF-A0A3N5H0C1-F1
#
_entry.id   AF-A0A3N5H0C1-F1
#
_cell.length_a   1.000
_cell.length_b   1.000
_cell.length_c   1.000
_cell.angle_alpha   90.00
_cell.angle_beta   90.00
_cell.angle_gamma   90.00
#
_symmetry.space_group_name_H-M   'P 1'
#
loop_
_entity.id
_entity.type
_entity.pdbx_description
1 polymer ?
#
loop_
_entity_poly.entity_id
_entity_poly.type
_entity_poly.pdbx_seq_one_letter_code
_entity_poly.pdbx_strand_id
1 'polypeptide(L)'
;RLQQAYPPVVQRRRAPASALPLLKLADLRTVPGFDETTIAALEPFVVFLPKEVRVGPSGIGTENSKVNVNTAPPEVLAASIADIDLQTARRFVEGVRQRTFFASLDVARSRFDGSPALPPNLLSVGSDFFFVKGMVRFGRVESQSEALLYRGASRVELVWQHRY
;
A
#
# COMPACT_ATOMS: atom_id res chain seq x y z
N ARG A 1 -6.08 -4.38 -20.02
CA ARG A 1 -5.65 -3.06 -20.53
C ARG A 1 -4.31 -2.74 -19.86
N LEU A 2 -3.26 -2.44 -20.63
CA LEU A 2 -1.94 -2.09 -20.09
C LEU A 2 -2.06 -0.77 -19.30
N GLN A 3 -1.61 -0.76 -18.04
CA GLN A 3 -1.45 0.47 -17.28
C GLN A 3 -0.27 1.25 -17.90
N GLN A 4 -0.46 2.53 -18.19
CA GLN A 4 0.56 3.37 -18.82
C GLN A 4 1.42 4.04 -17.73
N ALA A 5 2.72 4.21 -18.00
CA ALA A 5 3.58 5.05 -17.18
C ALA A 5 3.01 6.48 -17.14
N TYR A 6 2.98 7.09 -15.95
CA TYR A 6 2.65 8.50 -15.82
C TYR A 6 3.88 9.34 -16.17
N PRO A 7 3.90 10.03 -17.33
CA PRO A 7 5.00 10.91 -17.69
C PRO A 7 5.17 12.01 -16.63
N PRO A 8 6.40 12.26 -16.13
CA PRO A 8 6.61 13.37 -15.21
C PRO A 8 6.28 14.70 -15.91
N VAL A 9 5.67 15.62 -15.16
CA VAL A 9 5.44 17.00 -15.63
C VAL A 9 6.62 17.85 -15.16
N VAL A 10 7.48 18.25 -16.09
CA VAL A 10 8.63 19.13 -15.83
C VAL A 10 8.32 20.48 -16.46
N GLN A 11 8.33 21.56 -15.67
CA GLN A 11 8.04 22.93 -16.14
C GLN A 11 6.73 23.02 -16.96
N ARG A 12 5.64 22.42 -16.45
CA ARG A 12 4.32 22.33 -17.11
C ARG A 12 4.28 21.56 -18.44
N ARG A 13 5.35 20.84 -18.81
CA ARG A 13 5.42 20.00 -20.01
C ARG A 13 5.49 18.52 -19.61
N ARG A 14 4.64 17.67 -20.20
CA ARG A 14 4.72 16.21 -20.02
C ARG A 14 5.97 15.71 -20.74
N ALA A 15 6.98 15.27 -20.00
CA ALA A 15 8.15 14.58 -20.54
C ALA A 15 7.80 13.12 -20.84
N PRO A 16 8.36 12.46 -21.87
CA PRO A 16 8.11 11.05 -22.10
C PRO A 16 8.49 10.23 -20.86
N ALA A 17 7.73 9.17 -20.58
CA ALA A 17 8.06 8.28 -19.48
C ALA A 17 9.44 7.65 -19.72
N SER A 18 10.37 7.85 -18.79
CA SER A 18 11.73 7.31 -18.85
C SER A 18 11.83 5.86 -18.36
N ALA A 19 10.76 5.31 -17.80
CA ALA A 19 10.65 3.95 -17.30
C ALA A 19 9.21 3.42 -17.40
N LEU A 20 9.05 2.10 -17.35
CA LEU A 20 7.75 1.45 -17.21
C LEU A 20 7.10 1.88 -15.88
N PRO A 21 5.75 1.91 -15.79
CA PRO A 21 5.10 2.16 -14.51
C PRO A 21 5.51 1.05 -13.53
N LEU A 22 5.84 1.43 -12.30
CA LEU A 22 6.01 0.46 -11.21
C LEU A 22 4.61 -0.04 -10.82
N LEU A 23 4.29 -1.25 -11.24
CA LEU A 23 3.03 -1.94 -10.99
C LEU A 23 3.19 -3.04 -9.94
N LYS A 24 4.39 -3.61 -9.87
CA LYS A 24 4.77 -4.67 -8.95
C LYS A 24 6.14 -4.35 -8.38
N LEU A 25 6.45 -4.92 -7.22
CA LEU A 25 7.77 -4.81 -6.61
C LEU A 25 8.90 -5.30 -7.54
N ALA A 26 8.60 -6.33 -8.32
CA ALA A 26 9.48 -6.86 -9.38
C ALA A 26 9.98 -5.79 -10.37
N ASP A 27 9.23 -4.70 -10.56
CA ASP A 27 9.59 -3.63 -11.49
C ASP A 27 10.73 -2.75 -10.95
N LEU A 28 11.03 -2.82 -9.64
CA LEU A 28 12.17 -2.14 -9.02
C LEU A 28 13.52 -2.60 -9.58
N ARG A 29 13.60 -3.76 -10.24
CA ARG A 29 14.80 -4.20 -10.98
C ARG A 29 15.26 -3.20 -12.03
N THR A 30 14.35 -2.35 -12.51
CA THR A 30 14.64 -1.30 -13.49
C THR A 30 15.19 -0.01 -12.86
N VAL A 31 15.20 0.08 -11.52
CA VAL A 31 15.64 1.24 -10.76
C VAL A 31 17.08 0.99 -10.27
N PRO A 32 18.05 1.87 -10.60
CA PRO A 32 19.41 1.74 -10.10
C PRO A 32 19.46 1.67 -8.56
N GLY A 33 20.19 0.70 -8.03
CA GLY A 33 20.35 0.49 -6.59
C GLY A 33 19.41 -0.54 -5.95
N PHE A 34 18.47 -1.12 -6.70
CA PHE A 34 17.62 -2.22 -6.23
C PHE A 34 18.06 -3.56 -6.84
N ASP A 35 18.87 -4.31 -6.09
CA ASP A 35 19.22 -5.69 -6.42
C ASP A 35 18.15 -6.69 -5.91
N GLU A 36 18.27 -7.96 -6.33
CA GLU A 36 17.32 -9.02 -5.92
C GLU A 36 17.26 -9.17 -4.39
N THR A 37 18.38 -9.01 -3.70
CA THR A 37 18.45 -9.11 -2.24
C THR A 37 17.65 -8.00 -1.56
N THR A 38 17.76 -6.77 -2.05
CA THR A 38 17.01 -5.62 -1.57
C THR A 38 15.53 -5.77 -1.88
N ILE A 39 15.19 -6.20 -3.10
CA ILE A 39 13.80 -6.44 -3.51
C ILE A 39 13.15 -7.51 -2.63
N ALA A 40 13.83 -8.63 -2.37
CA ALA A 40 13.34 -9.68 -1.48
C ALA A 40 13.16 -9.17 -0.04
N ALA A 41 14.06 -8.32 0.45
CA ALA A 41 13.94 -7.72 1.78
C ALA A 41 12.75 -6.75 1.90
N LEU A 42 12.35 -6.09 0.81
CA LEU A 42 11.22 -5.16 0.77
C LEU A 42 9.86 -5.83 0.53
N GLU A 43 9.86 -7.05 -0.02
CA GLU A 43 8.64 -7.78 -0.39
C GLU A 43 7.55 -7.82 0.68
N PRO A 44 7.84 -8.13 1.96
CA PRO A 44 6.79 -8.18 2.98
C PRO A 44 6.26 -6.80 3.40
N PHE A 45 6.89 -5.70 3.00
CA PHE A 45 6.64 -4.36 3.54
C PHE A 45 6.14 -3.35 2.50
N VAL A 46 6.30 -3.61 1.21
CA VAL A 46 6.05 -2.63 0.15
C VAL A 46 4.98 -3.11 -0.83
N VAL A 47 4.06 -2.22 -1.17
CA VAL A 47 3.07 -2.39 -2.23
C VAL A 47 3.10 -1.19 -3.18
N PHE A 48 2.90 -1.45 -4.47
CA PHE A 48 2.68 -0.41 -5.48
C PHE A 48 1.20 -0.20 -5.72
N LEU A 49 0.72 1.01 -5.43
CA LEU A 49 -0.64 1.42 -5.71
C LEU A 49 -0.66 2.35 -6.93
N PRO A 50 -1.69 2.28 -7.79
CA PRO A 50 -1.80 3.20 -8.92
C PRO A 50 -1.93 4.64 -8.42
N LYS A 51 -1.42 5.60 -9.21
CA LYS A 51 -1.63 7.03 -8.96
C LYS A 51 -3.03 7.50 -9.32
N GLU A 52 -3.74 6.75 -10.16
CA GLU A 52 -5.10 7.06 -10.55
C GLU A 52 -5.90 5.76 -10.71
N VAL A 53 -7.13 5.75 -10.21
CA VAL A 53 -8.08 4.65 -10.43
C VAL A 53 -9.24 5.15 -11.27
N ARG A 54 -9.64 4.37 -12.27
CA ARG A 54 -10.87 4.64 -13.02
C ARG A 54 -12.08 4.21 -12.21
N VAL A 55 -13.02 5.13 -12.03
CA VAL A 55 -14.31 4.91 -11.36
C VAL A 55 -15.41 5.34 -12.32
N GLY A 56 -16.02 4.36 -13.00
CA GLY A 56 -16.91 4.63 -14.14
C GLY A 56 -16.22 5.45 -15.25
N PRO A 57 -16.82 6.57 -15.72
CA PRO A 57 -16.22 7.42 -16.76
C PRO A 57 -15.11 8.35 -16.23
N SER A 58 -14.94 8.48 -14.91
CA SER A 58 -14.04 9.43 -14.27
C SER A 58 -12.77 8.75 -13.74
N GLY A 59 -11.70 9.54 -13.58
CA GLY A 59 -10.50 9.13 -12.87
C GLY A 59 -10.43 9.78 -11.48
N ILE A 60 -9.90 9.05 -10.49
CA ILE A 60 -9.63 9.56 -9.15
C ILE A 60 -8.14 9.42 -8.87
N GLY A 61 -7.50 10.54 -8.48
CA GLY A 61 -6.11 10.54 -8.01
C GLY A 61 -5.99 9.85 -6.65
N THR A 62 -5.02 8.95 -6.53
CA THR A 62 -4.78 8.09 -5.37
C THR A 62 -3.34 8.18 -4.87
N GLU A 63 -2.58 9.18 -5.32
CA GLU A 63 -1.17 9.39 -4.99
C GLU A 63 -0.91 9.70 -3.51
N ASN A 64 -1.93 10.12 -2.76
CA ASN A 64 -1.86 10.41 -1.33
C ASN A 64 -2.33 9.23 -0.45
N SER A 65 -2.21 8.00 -0.95
CA SER A 65 -2.51 6.80 -0.18
C SER A 65 -1.60 6.70 1.04
N LYS A 66 -2.21 6.47 2.21
CA LYS A 66 -1.52 6.50 3.52
C LYS A 66 -1.37 5.10 4.09
N VAL A 67 -0.39 4.91 4.95
CA VAL A 67 -0.18 3.68 5.71
C VAL A 67 -1.28 3.56 6.77
N ASN A 68 -2.03 2.47 6.72
CA ASN A 68 -3.06 2.18 7.72
C ASN A 68 -2.43 1.61 9.00
N VAL A 69 -2.47 2.39 10.08
CA VAL A 69 -1.94 2.01 11.41
C VAL A 69 -2.62 0.75 11.97
N ASN A 70 -3.86 0.47 11.57
CA ASN A 70 -4.58 -0.73 12.00
C ASN A 70 -4.04 -2.03 11.36
N THR A 71 -3.26 -1.95 10.27
CA THR A 71 -2.81 -3.14 9.52
C THR A 71 -1.30 -3.18 9.24
N ALA A 72 -0.59 -2.06 9.34
CA ALA A 72 0.84 -1.97 8.98
C ALA A 72 1.73 -2.84 9.90
N PRO A 73 2.76 -3.53 9.38
CA PRO A 73 3.71 -4.25 10.24
C PRO A 73 4.58 -3.29 11.06
N PRO A 74 5.21 -3.76 12.16
CA PRO A 74 6.04 -2.94 13.03
C PRO A 74 7.15 -2.18 12.29
N GLU A 75 7.78 -2.81 11.31
CA GLU A 75 8.86 -2.25 10.49
C GLU A 75 8.40 -1.01 9.72
N VAL A 76 7.19 -1.08 9.13
CA VAL A 76 6.59 0.04 8.39
C VAL A 76 6.19 1.16 9.36
N LEU A 77 5.69 0.85 10.55
CA LEU A 77 5.35 1.86 11.55
C LEU A 77 6.60 2.59 12.08
N ALA A 78 7.66 1.86 12.40
CA ALA A 78 8.93 2.44 12.84
C ALA A 78 9.57 3.31 11.74
N ALA A 79 9.44 2.91 10.47
CA ALA A 79 9.90 3.73 9.35
C ALA A 79 9.02 4.99 9.11
N SER A 80 7.74 4.95 9.49
CA SER A 80 6.77 6.02 9.23
C SER A 80 6.64 7.02 10.37
N ILE A 81 7.06 6.68 11.59
CA ILE A 81 6.92 7.48 12.80
C ILE A 81 8.33 7.78 13.32
N ALA A 82 8.82 9.00 13.11
CA ALA A 82 10.20 9.38 13.41
C ALA A 82 10.58 9.22 14.89
N ASP A 83 9.62 9.36 15.80
CA ASP A 83 9.86 9.40 17.25
C ASP A 83 9.84 8.01 17.91
N ILE A 84 9.74 6.91 17.16
CA ILE A 84 9.73 5.55 17.72
C ILE A 84 10.77 4.64 17.08
N ASP A 85 11.27 3.70 17.87
CA ASP A 85 12.09 2.60 17.38
C ASP A 85 11.24 1.37 17.02
N LEU A 86 11.90 0.37 16.43
CA LEU A 86 11.25 -0.90 16.05
C LEU A 86 10.69 -1.64 17.26
N GLN A 87 11.35 -1.56 18.43
CA GLN A 87 10.88 -2.25 19.63
C GLN A 87 9.56 -1.64 20.13
N THR A 88 9.43 -0.32 20.08
CA THR A 88 8.20 0.39 20.44
C THR A 88 7.08 0.09 19.45
N ALA A 89 7.38 0.05 18.14
CA ALA A 89 6.42 -0.37 17.13
C ALA A 89 5.94 -1.82 17.34
N ARG A 90 6.85 -2.76 17.66
CA ARG A 90 6.50 -4.16 17.97
C ARG A 90 5.58 -4.28 19.18
N ARG A 91 5.93 -3.61 20.29
CA ARG A 91 5.08 -3.56 21.49
C ARG A 91 3.68 -3.02 21.20
N PHE A 92 3.58 -1.96 20.40
CA PHE A 92 2.30 -1.42 19.99
C PHE A 92 1.48 -2.44 19.17
N VAL A 93 2.08 -3.04 18.16
CA VAL A 93 1.39 -3.99 17.28
C VAL A 93 0.94 -5.24 18.04
N GLU A 94 1.84 -5.86 18.81
CA GLU A 94 1.62 -7.13 19.49
C GLU A 94 0.80 -6.97 20.78
N GLY A 95 1.06 -5.91 21.55
CA GLY A 95 0.44 -5.71 22.85
C GLY A 95 -0.88 -4.96 22.82
N VAL A 96 -1.00 -3.95 21.95
CA VAL A 96 -2.15 -3.04 21.93
C VAL A 96 -3.08 -3.34 20.77
N ARG A 97 -2.57 -3.28 19.53
CA ARG A 97 -3.40 -3.33 18.32
C ARG A 97 -4.11 -4.67 18.12
N GLN A 98 -3.53 -5.78 18.57
CA GLN A 98 -4.20 -7.08 18.51
C GLN A 98 -5.52 -7.12 19.30
N ARG A 99 -5.73 -6.21 20.25
CA ARG A 99 -6.89 -6.20 21.14
C ARG A 99 -7.98 -5.20 20.73
N THR A 100 -7.67 -4.25 19.85
CA THR A 100 -8.60 -3.18 19.49
C THR A 100 -8.24 -2.55 18.15
N PHE A 101 -9.24 -2.01 17.44
CA PHE A 101 -9.02 -1.16 16.27
C PHE A 101 -9.10 0.31 16.67
N PHE A 102 -8.35 1.16 15.98
CA PHE A 102 -8.33 2.60 16.25
C PHE A 102 -9.23 3.33 15.26
N ALA A 103 -10.15 4.14 15.78
CA ALA A 103 -11.09 4.93 14.98
C ALA A 103 -10.51 6.28 14.52
N SER A 104 -9.40 6.73 15.11
CA SER A 104 -8.68 7.95 14.73
C SER A 104 -7.20 7.85 15.05
N LEU A 105 -6.39 8.71 14.44
CA LEU A 105 -4.96 8.79 14.74
C LEU A 105 -4.72 9.26 16.18
N ASP A 106 -5.56 10.13 16.74
CA ASP A 106 -5.43 10.53 18.15
C ASP A 106 -5.66 9.36 19.11
N VAL A 107 -6.66 8.53 18.82
CA VAL A 107 -6.91 7.30 19.59
C VAL A 107 -5.71 6.37 19.46
N ALA A 108 -5.17 6.14 18.26
CA ALA A 108 -3.97 5.33 18.07
C ALA A 108 -2.76 5.90 18.83
N ARG A 109 -2.52 7.21 18.74
CA ARG A 109 -1.41 7.93 19.38
C ARG A 109 -1.39 7.71 20.88
N SER A 110 -2.53 7.84 21.54
CA SER A 110 -2.66 7.67 23.00
C SER A 110 -2.32 6.25 23.48
N ARG A 111 -2.16 5.29 22.57
CA ARG A 111 -1.84 3.89 22.89
C ARG A 111 -0.38 3.53 22.67
N PHE A 112 0.40 4.40 22.04
CA PHE A 112 1.84 4.25 21.97
C PHE A 112 2.47 4.71 23.28
N ASP A 113 3.46 3.96 23.76
CA ASP A 113 4.35 4.43 24.82
C ASP A 113 4.98 5.77 24.40
N GLY A 114 4.91 6.78 25.26
CA GLY A 114 5.44 8.12 24.96
C GLY A 114 4.56 9.01 24.07
N SER A 115 3.46 8.49 23.50
CA SER A 115 2.50 9.27 22.69
C SER A 115 3.16 10.13 21.57
N PRO A 116 3.96 9.51 20.68
CA PRO A 116 4.72 10.18 19.62
C PRO A 116 3.82 10.95 18.65
N ALA A 117 4.39 11.90 17.93
CA ALA A 117 3.65 12.58 16.86
C ALA A 117 3.35 11.59 15.72
N LEU A 118 2.07 11.39 15.38
CA LEU A 118 1.67 10.57 14.24
C LEU A 118 1.48 11.46 13.01
N PRO A 119 2.31 11.34 11.95
CA PRO A 119 2.24 12.21 10.78
C PRO A 119 0.96 11.95 9.96
N PRO A 120 -0.02 12.89 9.93
CA PRO A 120 -1.33 12.66 9.29
C PRO A 120 -1.27 12.66 7.76
N ASN A 121 -0.16 13.11 7.18
CA ASN A 121 0.13 13.03 5.76
C ASN A 121 0.62 11.63 5.33
N LEU A 122 1.18 10.85 6.26
CA LEU A 122 1.71 9.50 5.99
C LEU A 122 0.81 8.39 6.53
N LEU A 123 0.07 8.66 7.60
CA LEU A 123 -0.71 7.66 8.32
C LEU A 123 -2.22 7.89 8.20
N SER A 124 -2.96 6.79 8.26
CA SER A 124 -4.42 6.74 8.37
C SER A 124 -4.83 5.60 9.30
N VAL A 125 -6.13 5.54 9.63
CA VAL A 125 -6.76 4.40 10.33
C VAL A 125 -7.59 3.52 9.40
N GLY A 126 -7.56 3.80 8.09
CA GLY A 126 -8.33 3.10 7.08
C GLY A 126 -7.60 3.03 5.75
N SER A 127 -8.08 2.16 4.88
CA SER A 127 -7.58 1.99 3.51
C SER A 127 -8.75 2.02 2.54
N ASP A 128 -8.49 2.53 1.34
CA ASP A 128 -9.39 2.40 0.19
C ASP A 128 -8.95 1.28 -0.77
N PHE A 129 -7.74 0.74 -0.58
CA PHE A 129 -7.21 -0.36 -1.38
C PHE A 129 -7.23 -1.67 -0.60
N PHE A 130 -7.59 -2.75 -1.30
CA PHE A 130 -7.70 -4.09 -0.73
C PHE A 130 -7.18 -5.14 -1.71
N PHE A 131 -6.37 -6.07 -1.21
CA PHE A 131 -6.07 -7.29 -1.93
C PHE A 131 -7.12 -8.36 -1.64
N VAL A 132 -7.63 -8.99 -2.68
CA VAL A 132 -8.48 -10.17 -2.58
C VAL A 132 -7.76 -11.34 -3.22
N LYS A 133 -7.53 -12.38 -2.43
CA LYS A 133 -6.96 -13.66 -2.87
C LYS A 133 -8.08 -14.68 -2.95
N GLY A 134 -8.24 -15.32 -4.10
CA GLY A 134 -9.26 -16.34 -4.36
C GLY A 134 -8.64 -17.66 -4.79
N MET A 135 -9.25 -18.76 -4.39
CA MET A 135 -8.90 -20.12 -4.82
C MET A 135 -10.15 -20.79 -5.38
N VAL A 136 -10.08 -21.31 -6.60
CA VAL A 136 -11.16 -22.10 -7.21
C VAL A 136 -10.66 -23.52 -7.40
N ARG A 137 -11.42 -24.49 -6.91
CA ARG A 137 -11.12 -25.91 -7.07
C ARG A 137 -12.28 -26.63 -7.74
N PHE A 138 -11.99 -27.33 -8.84
CA PHE A 138 -12.93 -28.20 -9.53
C PHE A 138 -12.28 -29.53 -9.90
N GLY A 139 -12.70 -30.61 -9.22
CA GLY A 139 -12.04 -31.90 -9.32
C GLY A 139 -10.58 -31.81 -8.88
N ARG A 140 -9.65 -32.04 -9.82
CA ARG A 140 -8.19 -31.95 -9.62
C ARG A 140 -7.59 -30.62 -10.07
N VAL A 141 -8.40 -29.72 -10.64
CA VAL A 141 -7.94 -28.41 -11.10
C VAL A 141 -8.06 -27.43 -9.95
N GLU A 142 -6.95 -26.78 -9.62
CA GLU A 142 -6.87 -25.64 -8.71
C GLU A 142 -6.38 -24.44 -9.51
N SER A 143 -7.03 -23.29 -9.31
CA SER A 143 -6.55 -22.02 -9.84
C SER A 143 -6.63 -20.97 -8.75
N GLN A 144 -5.55 -20.22 -8.62
CA GLN A 144 -5.45 -19.12 -7.66
C GLN A 144 -5.62 -17.80 -8.40
N SER A 145 -6.12 -16.80 -7.71
CA SER A 145 -6.14 -15.46 -8.23
C SER A 145 -5.90 -14.43 -7.14
N GLU A 146 -5.32 -13.32 -7.54
CA GLU A 146 -5.15 -12.15 -6.70
C GLU A 146 -5.68 -10.93 -7.45
N ALA A 147 -6.43 -10.09 -6.75
CA ALA A 147 -7.00 -8.87 -7.29
C ALA A 147 -6.71 -7.69 -6.37
N LEU A 148 -6.40 -6.54 -6.97
CA LEU A 148 -6.40 -5.26 -6.27
C LEU A 148 -7.74 -4.58 -6.50
N LEU A 149 -8.40 -4.23 -5.41
CA LEU A 149 -9.66 -3.49 -5.41
C LEU A 149 -9.44 -2.08 -4.89
N TYR A 150 -10.22 -1.14 -5.42
CA TYR A 150 -10.37 0.21 -4.89
C TYR A 150 -11.80 0.44 -4.44
N ARG A 151 -11.99 0.83 -3.19
CA ARG A 151 -13.29 1.18 -2.61
C ARG A 151 -13.50 2.68 -2.74
N GLY A 152 -14.24 3.09 -3.75
CA GLY A 152 -14.76 4.45 -3.85
C GLY A 152 -15.95 4.68 -2.93
N ALA A 153 -16.47 5.91 -2.93
CA ALA A 153 -17.57 6.32 -2.04
C ALA A 153 -18.86 5.51 -2.20
N SER A 154 -19.17 5.04 -3.41
CA SER A 154 -20.45 4.35 -3.73
C SER A 154 -20.29 2.98 -4.37
N ARG A 155 -19.07 2.58 -4.72
CA ARG A 155 -18.79 1.33 -5.43
C ARG A 155 -17.37 0.85 -5.20
N VAL A 156 -17.17 -0.44 -5.44
CA VAL A 156 -15.85 -1.07 -5.47
C VAL A 156 -15.45 -1.30 -6.93
N GLU A 157 -14.24 -0.88 -7.27
CA GLU A 157 -13.67 -1.02 -8.61
C GLU A 157 -12.56 -2.08 -8.59
N LEU A 158 -12.57 -2.97 -9.58
CA LEU A 158 -11.47 -3.89 -9.82
C LEU A 158 -10.35 -3.15 -10.55
N VAL A 159 -9.22 -2.93 -9.88
CA VAL A 159 -8.06 -2.24 -10.46
C VAL A 159 -7.32 -3.19 -11.41
N TRP A 160 -7.04 -4.40 -10.94
CA TRP A 160 -6.44 -5.48 -11.73
C TRP A 160 -6.70 -6.85 -11.09
N GLN A 161 -6.55 -7.91 -11.88
CA GLN A 161 -6.56 -9.30 -11.41
C GLN A 161 -5.45 -10.10 -12.10
N HIS A 162 -4.72 -10.89 -11.32
CA HIS A 162 -3.79 -11.93 -11.80
C HIS A 162 -4.35 -13.31 -11.45
N ARG A 163 -4.15 -14.27 -12.36
CA ARG A 163 -4.51 -15.68 -12.14
C ARG A 163 -3.24 -16.51 -12.24
N TYR A 164 -3.12 -17.48 -11.35
CA TYR A 164 -2.04 -18.45 -11.26
C TYR A 164 -2.59 -19.85 -11.52
#